data_AF-A0A5E8BD40-F1
#
_entry.id   AF-A0A5E8BD40-F1
#
_cell.length_a   1.000
_cell.length_b   1.000
_cell.length_c   1.000
_cell.angle_alpha   90.00
_cell.angle_beta   90.00
_cell.angle_gamma   90.00
#
_symmetry.space_group_name_H-M   'P 1'
#
loop_
_entity.id
_entity.type
_entity.pdbx_description
1 polymer ?
#
loop_
_entity_poly.entity_id
_entity_poly.type
_entity_poly.pdbx_seq_one_letter_code
_entity_poly.pdbx_strand_id
1 'polypeptide(L)'
;MSTDLQDLATKLKNGKFSNVVFMVGAGISTSAGIPDFRTPGTGLYSNLARLKLPYPEAVFDISYFKRRPEAFYTLADELYPTKFKPTRFHAFIKLLEDKGYLGKVFTQNIDTLERLAGVSGDKVIEAHGSFAKNHCIDCGHEMSTDELKRQMYKLDKDIVLTSPPKIQEGETVGIPKCQNPKCKVSGGGLVKPDIVFFGEGLPEEFFEAWENDLPKADLVIVAGTSLAVSPFSSLPDMVKHKIPRLLFNMEEVGSLGSRDNDVLSLGSCDEKVDDFCSMCGWETELEDLINSIHKELDSKYSETSEDNAEPEKNEETAEALSKEISEKVESILAPEEKEFEKERPEEEDKSEIESLTKKIENL
;
A
#
# COMPACT_ATOMS: atom_id res chain seq x y z
N MET A 1 -32.94 -18.40 -0.52
CA MET A 1 -32.87 -17.03 0.03
C MET A 1 -31.63 -16.42 -0.56
N SER A 2 -31.71 -15.25 -1.22
CA SER A 2 -30.49 -14.56 -1.66
C SER A 2 -29.69 -14.17 -0.44
N THR A 3 -28.38 -14.36 -0.46
CA THR A 3 -27.49 -13.87 0.59
C THR A 3 -27.42 -12.36 0.46
N ASP A 4 -27.80 -11.64 1.52
CA ASP A 4 -27.68 -10.19 1.61
C ASP A 4 -26.70 -9.81 2.73
N LEU A 5 -26.43 -8.51 2.88
CA LEU A 5 -25.48 -8.00 3.86
C LEU A 5 -25.87 -8.37 5.30
N GLN A 6 -27.17 -8.32 5.62
CA GLN A 6 -27.72 -8.66 6.93
C GLN A 6 -27.56 -10.16 7.23
N ASP A 7 -27.77 -11.04 6.25
CA ASP A 7 -27.55 -12.48 6.36
C ASP A 7 -26.08 -12.79 6.66
N LEU A 8 -25.13 -12.15 5.97
CA LEU A 8 -23.70 -12.30 6.24
C LEU A 8 -23.32 -11.82 7.64
N ALA A 9 -23.78 -10.63 8.04
CA ALA A 9 -23.55 -10.10 9.39
C ALA A 9 -24.10 -11.03 10.49
N THR A 10 -25.33 -11.52 10.29
CA THR A 10 -25.99 -12.44 11.22
C THR A 10 -25.25 -13.78 11.31
N LYS A 11 -24.78 -14.32 10.18
CA LYS A 11 -23.98 -15.55 10.13
C LYS A 11 -22.64 -15.39 10.83
N LEU A 12 -21.94 -14.26 10.61
CA LEU A 12 -20.68 -13.95 11.27
C LEU A 12 -20.88 -13.84 12.79
N LYS A 13 -21.86 -13.05 13.24
CA LYS A 13 -22.20 -12.90 14.65
C LYS A 13 -22.51 -14.23 15.35
N ASN A 14 -23.21 -15.13 14.64
CA ASN A 14 -23.58 -16.45 15.16
C ASN A 14 -22.45 -17.51 15.04
N GLY A 15 -21.23 -17.11 14.69
CA GLY A 15 -20.07 -17.99 14.59
C GLY A 15 -20.16 -19.01 13.45
N LYS A 16 -20.88 -18.68 12.36
CA LYS A 16 -20.91 -19.53 11.14
C LYS A 16 -19.66 -19.38 10.30
N PHE A 17 -18.90 -18.32 10.52
CA PHE A 17 -17.58 -18.09 9.96
C PHE A 17 -16.56 -18.09 11.09
N SER A 18 -15.42 -18.69 10.82
CA SER A 18 -14.28 -18.80 11.74
C SER A 18 -12.96 -18.47 11.05
N ASN A 19 -12.97 -18.28 9.73
CA ASN A 19 -11.78 -18.00 8.95
C ASN A 19 -12.11 -17.00 7.84
N VAL A 20 -12.32 -15.76 8.26
CA VAL A 20 -12.58 -14.62 7.37
C VAL A 20 -11.26 -14.15 6.77
N VAL A 21 -11.19 -14.08 5.44
CA VAL A 21 -10.03 -13.58 4.72
C VAL A 21 -10.35 -12.21 4.12
N PHE A 22 -9.46 -11.25 4.35
CA PHE A 22 -9.54 -9.91 3.79
C PHE A 22 -8.62 -9.76 2.58
N MET A 23 -9.08 -9.02 1.57
CA MET A 23 -8.29 -8.59 0.42
C MET A 23 -8.48 -7.08 0.26
N VAL A 24 -7.48 -6.30 0.67
CA VAL A 24 -7.62 -4.85 0.83
C VAL A 24 -6.65 -4.06 -0.01
N GLY A 25 -7.03 -2.84 -0.37
CA GLY A 25 -6.18 -1.88 -1.05
C GLY A 25 -6.37 -0.45 -0.54
N ALA A 26 -5.86 0.53 -1.29
CA ALA A 26 -5.67 1.90 -0.80
C ALA A 26 -6.95 2.59 -0.31
N GLY A 27 -8.12 2.18 -0.83
CA GLY A 27 -9.42 2.73 -0.44
C GLY A 27 -9.70 2.64 1.05
N ILE A 28 -9.20 1.60 1.75
CA ILE A 28 -9.39 1.48 3.21
C ILE A 28 -8.56 2.49 4.02
N SER A 29 -7.55 3.11 3.41
CA SER A 29 -6.62 4.08 4.02
C SER A 29 -6.93 5.54 3.66
N THR A 30 -7.83 5.79 2.71
CA THR A 30 -8.12 7.14 2.21
C THR A 30 -8.62 8.11 3.29
N SER A 31 -9.45 7.63 4.23
CA SER A 31 -9.95 8.45 5.35
C SER A 31 -8.89 8.77 6.40
N ALA A 32 -7.74 8.07 6.39
CA ALA A 32 -6.58 8.43 7.21
C ALA A 32 -5.82 9.65 6.65
N GLY A 33 -6.18 10.14 5.47
CA GLY A 33 -5.45 11.20 4.76
C GLY A 33 -4.31 10.68 3.89
N ILE A 34 -4.20 9.35 3.72
CA ILE A 34 -3.27 8.75 2.75
C ILE A 34 -3.97 8.79 1.39
N PRO A 35 -3.47 9.57 0.41
CA PRO A 35 -4.05 9.58 -0.92
C PRO A 35 -3.91 8.18 -1.52
N ASP A 36 -4.93 7.74 -2.26
CA ASP A 36 -4.78 6.55 -3.08
C ASP A 36 -3.78 6.84 -4.22
N PHE A 37 -3.42 5.82 -4.99
CA PHE A 37 -2.49 6.04 -6.09
C PHE A 37 -3.15 6.73 -7.29
N ARG A 38 -4.42 6.40 -7.57
CA ARG A 38 -5.02 6.57 -8.92
C ARG A 38 -6.13 7.60 -9.00
N THR A 39 -6.70 8.09 -7.90
CA THR A 39 -7.83 9.02 -7.97
C THR A 39 -7.41 10.32 -8.66
N PRO A 40 -8.11 10.76 -9.73
CA PRO A 40 -7.79 12.01 -10.40
C PRO A 40 -7.88 13.22 -9.46
N GLY A 41 -6.83 14.05 -9.43
CA GLY A 41 -6.80 15.30 -8.67
C GLY A 41 -6.34 15.18 -7.21
N THR A 42 -6.52 14.03 -6.57
CA THR A 42 -6.09 13.80 -5.17
C THR A 42 -5.09 12.65 -4.99
N GLY A 43 -5.06 11.69 -5.92
CA GLY A 43 -4.18 10.54 -5.87
C GLY A 43 -2.71 10.89 -6.08
N LEU A 44 -1.82 10.06 -5.55
CA LEU A 44 -0.37 10.26 -5.58
C LEU A 44 0.13 10.61 -6.99
N TYR A 45 -0.31 9.87 -8.01
CA TYR A 45 0.11 10.09 -9.41
C TYR A 45 -0.21 11.48 -9.96
N SER A 46 -1.31 12.10 -9.51
CA SER A 46 -1.66 13.48 -9.92
C SER A 46 -0.65 14.49 -9.36
N ASN A 47 -0.11 14.21 -8.17
CA ASN A 47 0.88 15.06 -7.49
C ASN A 47 2.32 14.86 -8.03
N LEU A 48 2.56 13.81 -8.82
CA LEU A 48 3.88 13.48 -9.39
C LEU A 48 4.18 14.16 -10.73
N ALA A 49 3.24 14.94 -11.28
CA ALA A 49 3.46 15.68 -12.53
C ALA A 49 4.73 16.56 -12.49
N ARG A 50 5.13 17.04 -11.29
CA ARG A 50 6.37 17.80 -11.04
C ARG A 50 7.65 17.06 -11.39
N LEU A 51 7.65 15.72 -11.34
CA LEU A 51 8.84 14.89 -11.58
C LEU A 51 9.08 14.60 -13.07
N LYS A 52 8.21 15.08 -13.98
CA LYS A 52 8.28 14.84 -15.43
C LYS A 52 8.54 13.37 -15.76
N LEU A 53 7.81 12.48 -15.08
CA LEU A 53 7.93 11.04 -15.30
C LEU A 53 7.40 10.69 -16.69
N PRO A 54 7.98 9.68 -17.37
CA PRO A 54 7.49 9.23 -18.68
C PRO A 54 6.04 8.70 -18.60
N TYR A 55 5.66 8.17 -17.44
CA TYR A 55 4.31 7.77 -17.06
C TYR A 55 4.22 7.77 -15.52
N PRO A 56 3.03 7.91 -14.92
CA PRO A 56 2.91 8.12 -13.48
C PRO A 56 3.49 7.01 -12.59
N GLU A 57 3.39 5.76 -13.04
CA GLU A 57 3.89 4.57 -12.35
C GLU A 57 5.42 4.43 -12.35
N ALA A 58 6.14 5.21 -13.18
CA ALA A 58 7.57 5.01 -13.43
C ALA A 58 8.42 5.10 -12.15
N VAL A 59 7.99 5.90 -11.17
CA VAL A 59 8.71 6.03 -9.90
C VAL A 59 8.74 4.73 -9.07
N PHE A 60 7.81 3.83 -9.34
CA PHE A 60 7.71 2.50 -8.74
C PHE A 60 8.07 1.39 -9.74
N ASP A 61 8.74 1.68 -10.86
CA ASP A 61 9.24 0.68 -11.80
C ASP A 61 10.70 0.33 -11.49
N ILE A 62 11.03 -0.96 -11.36
CA ILE A 62 12.38 -1.38 -10.95
C ILE A 62 13.46 -1.03 -11.98
N SER A 63 13.12 -1.03 -13.27
CA SER A 63 14.05 -0.66 -14.34
C SER A 63 14.27 0.84 -14.36
N TYR A 64 13.22 1.63 -14.15
CA TYR A 64 13.33 3.08 -14.00
C TYR A 64 14.14 3.45 -12.75
N PHE A 65 13.88 2.82 -11.61
CA PHE A 65 14.63 3.02 -10.37
C PHE A 65 16.12 2.71 -10.52
N LYS A 66 16.49 1.64 -11.24
CA LYS A 66 17.90 1.33 -11.52
C LYS A 66 18.61 2.43 -12.32
N ARG A 67 17.89 3.13 -13.21
CA ARG A 67 18.46 4.20 -14.07
C ARG A 67 18.39 5.59 -13.43
N ARG A 68 17.30 5.89 -12.73
CA ARG A 68 16.95 7.21 -12.16
C ARG A 68 16.43 7.07 -10.72
N PRO A 69 17.25 6.54 -9.80
CA PRO A 69 16.83 6.28 -8.41
C PRO A 69 16.44 7.56 -7.65
N GLU A 70 16.95 8.71 -8.07
CA GLU A 70 16.70 10.01 -7.45
C GLU A 70 15.21 10.33 -7.40
N ALA A 71 14.46 9.98 -8.45
CA ALA A 71 13.02 10.23 -8.52
C ALA A 71 12.25 9.56 -7.39
N PHE A 72 12.62 8.33 -7.02
CA PHE A 72 12.01 7.63 -5.90
C PHE A 72 12.46 8.24 -4.56
N TYR A 73 13.77 8.47 -4.37
CA TYR A 73 14.26 8.98 -3.09
C TYR A 73 13.83 10.42 -2.80
N THR A 74 13.51 11.23 -3.81
CA THR A 74 12.87 12.53 -3.62
C THR A 74 11.47 12.42 -2.99
N LEU A 75 10.76 11.31 -3.22
CA LEU A 75 9.44 11.06 -2.66
C LEU A 75 9.45 10.19 -1.41
N ALA A 76 10.49 9.37 -1.24
CA ALA A 76 10.49 8.29 -0.25
C ALA A 76 10.21 8.79 1.18
N ASP A 77 10.64 10.01 1.54
CA ASP A 77 10.31 10.60 2.85
C ASP A 77 8.83 10.95 3.00
N GLU A 78 8.20 11.50 1.96
CA GLU A 78 6.76 11.79 1.94
C GLU A 78 5.93 10.50 2.06
N LEU A 79 6.49 9.36 1.62
CA LEU A 79 5.86 8.05 1.65
C LEU A 79 6.04 7.30 2.98
N TYR A 80 6.96 7.73 3.86
CA TYR A 80 7.17 7.04 5.14
C TYR A 80 5.96 7.25 6.08
N PRO A 81 5.31 6.15 6.52
CA PRO A 81 4.09 6.23 7.32
C PRO A 81 4.42 6.57 8.78
N THR A 82 4.59 7.85 9.09
CA THR A 82 4.92 8.30 10.47
C THR A 82 3.84 9.14 11.13
N LYS A 83 2.79 9.54 10.40
CA LYS A 83 1.78 10.49 10.90
C LYS A 83 0.34 10.00 10.79
N PHE A 84 0.11 8.87 10.14
CA PHE A 84 -1.24 8.39 9.86
C PHE A 84 -1.72 7.48 10.97
N LYS A 85 -3.03 7.54 11.22
CA LYS A 85 -3.72 6.65 12.16
C LYS A 85 -4.56 5.64 11.38
N PRO A 86 -4.69 4.40 11.86
CA PRO A 86 -5.58 3.43 11.24
C PRO A 86 -7.02 3.93 11.17
N THR A 87 -7.71 3.58 10.09
CA THR A 87 -9.12 3.95 9.86
C THR A 87 -10.08 3.04 10.62
N ARG A 88 -11.39 3.32 10.54
CA ARG A 88 -12.41 2.44 11.11
C ARG A 88 -12.38 1.06 10.48
N PHE A 89 -12.10 0.97 9.18
CA PHE A 89 -11.93 -0.31 8.50
C PHE A 89 -10.78 -1.15 9.09
N HIS A 90 -9.64 -0.53 9.40
CA HIS A 90 -8.52 -1.22 10.02
C HIS A 90 -8.87 -1.72 11.43
N ALA A 91 -9.57 -0.89 12.23
CA ALA A 91 -10.08 -1.30 13.53
C ALA A 91 -11.10 -2.44 13.43
N PHE A 92 -11.90 -2.51 12.37
CA PHE A 92 -12.81 -3.63 12.12
C PHE A 92 -12.08 -4.94 11.83
N ILE A 93 -10.99 -4.92 11.06
CA ILE A 93 -10.13 -6.10 10.87
C ILE A 93 -9.59 -6.58 12.23
N LYS A 94 -9.09 -5.65 13.05
CA LYS A 94 -8.61 -5.96 14.41
C LYS A 94 -9.72 -6.53 15.31
N LEU A 95 -10.93 -5.98 15.23
CA LEU A 95 -12.09 -6.46 15.98
C LEU A 95 -12.44 -7.91 15.62
N LEU A 96 -12.39 -8.26 14.32
CA LEU A 96 -12.60 -9.64 13.88
C LEU A 96 -11.50 -10.57 14.38
N GLU A 97 -10.27 -10.10 14.50
CA GLU A 97 -9.20 -10.85 15.13
C GLU A 97 -9.46 -11.11 16.61
N ASP A 98 -9.82 -10.08 17.38
CA ASP A 98 -10.10 -10.20 18.81
C ASP A 98 -11.26 -11.14 19.11
N LYS A 99 -12.23 -11.19 18.19
CA LYS A 99 -13.36 -12.13 18.26
C LYS A 99 -13.04 -13.54 17.74
N GLY A 100 -11.83 -13.76 17.22
CA GLY A 100 -11.38 -15.07 16.74
C GLY A 100 -11.90 -15.48 15.36
N TYR A 101 -12.37 -14.52 14.55
CA TYR A 101 -12.89 -14.77 13.20
C TYR A 101 -11.85 -14.55 12.09
N LEU A 102 -10.82 -13.74 12.36
CA LEU A 102 -9.82 -13.37 11.34
C LEU A 102 -8.89 -14.54 10.99
N GLY A 103 -8.86 -14.90 9.71
CA GLY A 103 -7.89 -15.81 9.10
C GLY A 103 -6.62 -15.13 8.63
N LYS A 104 -6.71 -14.40 7.51
CA LYS A 104 -5.61 -13.66 6.88
C LYS A 104 -6.07 -12.33 6.30
N VAL A 105 -5.15 -11.38 6.18
CA VAL A 105 -5.33 -10.10 5.51
C VAL A 105 -4.31 -10.02 4.39
N PHE A 106 -4.76 -10.13 3.15
CA PHE A 106 -3.95 -9.80 1.97
C PHE A 106 -4.10 -8.30 1.73
N THR A 107 -3.02 -7.54 1.88
CA THR A 107 -3.04 -6.09 1.66
C THR A 107 -2.16 -5.71 0.47
N GLN A 108 -2.68 -4.85 -0.39
CA GLN A 108 -1.90 -4.17 -1.43
C GLN A 108 -1.21 -2.91 -0.91
N ASN A 109 -1.55 -2.48 0.31
CA ASN A 109 -1.05 -1.27 0.92
C ASN A 109 0.36 -1.48 1.46
N ILE A 110 1.13 -0.39 1.45
CA ILE A 110 2.50 -0.33 1.97
C ILE A 110 2.59 0.59 3.21
N ASP A 111 1.44 1.11 3.66
CA ASP A 111 1.32 2.13 4.71
C ASP A 111 1.41 1.57 6.14
N THR A 112 1.34 0.24 6.30
CA THR A 112 1.44 -0.49 7.58
C THR A 112 0.31 -0.21 8.58
N LEU A 113 -0.80 0.42 8.15
CA LEU A 113 -1.91 0.78 9.05
C LEU A 113 -2.58 -0.45 9.68
N GLU A 114 -2.54 -1.63 9.04
CA GLU A 114 -3.02 -2.88 9.62
C GLU A 114 -2.22 -3.26 10.89
N ARG A 115 -0.90 -3.11 10.83
CA ARG A 115 -0.02 -3.36 11.99
C ARG A 115 -0.22 -2.32 13.08
N LEU A 116 -0.40 -1.05 12.69
CA LEU A 116 -0.69 0.04 13.64
C LEU A 116 -2.05 -0.12 14.31
N ALA A 117 -3.03 -0.75 13.64
CA ALA A 117 -4.29 -1.15 14.27
C ALA A 117 -4.13 -2.32 15.25
N GLY A 118 -2.95 -2.94 15.31
CA GLY A 118 -2.62 -4.05 16.19
C GLY A 118 -2.92 -5.42 15.61
N VAL A 119 -3.19 -5.54 14.30
CA VAL A 119 -3.44 -6.85 13.68
C VAL A 119 -2.17 -7.70 13.77
N SER A 120 -2.29 -8.96 14.20
CA SER A 120 -1.12 -9.81 14.41
C SER A 120 -0.31 -9.96 13.12
N GLY A 121 1.01 -9.82 13.24
CA GLY A 121 1.90 -9.75 12.09
C GLY A 121 1.92 -11.01 11.23
N ASP A 122 1.64 -12.17 11.81
CA ASP A 122 1.51 -13.45 11.11
C ASP A 122 0.19 -13.58 10.33
N LYS A 123 -0.77 -12.66 10.53
CA LYS A 123 -2.03 -12.64 9.76
C LYS A 123 -2.00 -11.66 8.59
N VAL A 124 -1.05 -10.73 8.55
CA VAL A 124 -0.96 -9.69 7.51
C VAL A 124 0.04 -10.12 6.45
N ILE A 125 -0.47 -10.31 5.23
CA ILE A 125 0.29 -10.60 4.02
C ILE A 125 0.40 -9.31 3.21
N GLU A 126 1.55 -8.67 3.33
CA GLU A 126 1.90 -7.43 2.60
C GLU A 126 2.26 -7.81 1.15
N ALA A 127 1.26 -7.96 0.29
CA ALA A 127 1.44 -8.45 -1.07
C ALA A 127 2.37 -7.55 -1.91
N HIS A 128 2.33 -6.24 -1.67
CA HIS A 128 3.25 -5.27 -2.28
C HIS A 128 4.36 -4.83 -1.32
N GLY A 129 4.60 -5.63 -0.27
CA GLY A 129 5.62 -5.36 0.73
C GLY A 129 5.35 -4.13 1.59
N SER A 130 6.38 -3.58 2.25
CA SER A 130 6.21 -2.45 3.16
C SER A 130 7.50 -1.66 3.37
N PHE A 131 7.37 -0.48 3.99
CA PHE A 131 8.51 0.34 4.42
C PHE A 131 9.20 -0.16 5.70
N ALA A 132 8.82 -1.34 6.22
CA ALA A 132 9.30 -1.85 7.50
C ALA A 132 10.80 -2.21 7.47
N LYS A 133 11.30 -2.65 6.31
CA LYS A 133 12.68 -3.08 6.09
C LYS A 133 13.20 -2.55 4.76
N ASN A 134 14.52 -2.56 4.59
CA ASN A 134 15.17 -2.11 3.37
C ASN A 134 16.26 -3.09 2.96
N HIS A 135 16.32 -3.44 1.68
CA HIS A 135 17.32 -4.37 1.17
C HIS A 135 18.00 -3.87 -0.10
N CYS A 136 19.25 -4.30 -0.27
CA CYS A 136 19.98 -4.13 -1.51
C CYS A 136 19.33 -4.95 -2.63
N ILE A 137 19.03 -4.29 -3.76
CA ILE A 137 18.38 -4.95 -4.91
C ILE A 137 19.30 -5.96 -5.63
N ASP A 138 20.62 -5.90 -5.38
CA ASP A 138 21.59 -6.78 -6.03
C ASP A 138 21.95 -8.01 -5.18
N CYS A 139 22.07 -7.84 -3.85
CA CYS A 139 22.58 -8.89 -2.96
C CYS A 139 21.64 -9.28 -1.81
N GLY A 140 20.50 -8.61 -1.67
CA GLY A 140 19.53 -8.89 -0.61
C GLY A 140 20.06 -8.62 0.80
N HIS A 141 21.10 -7.81 0.97
CA HIS A 141 21.58 -7.43 2.30
C HIS A 141 20.68 -6.35 2.90
N GLU A 142 20.19 -6.59 4.12
CA GLU A 142 19.36 -5.65 4.87
C GLU A 142 20.16 -4.38 5.24
N MET A 143 19.51 -3.24 5.15
CA MET A 143 19.95 -1.94 5.64
C MET A 143 18.91 -1.41 6.62
N SER A 144 19.34 -0.99 7.80
CA SER A 144 18.44 -0.36 8.76
C SER A 144 17.86 0.94 8.19
N THR A 145 16.63 1.28 8.59
CA THR A 145 15.97 2.53 8.17
C THR A 145 16.79 3.76 8.56
N ASP A 146 17.46 3.74 9.71
CA ASP A 146 18.35 4.83 10.14
C ASP A 146 19.52 5.02 9.18
N GLU A 147 20.17 3.93 8.75
CA GLU A 147 21.28 4.00 7.80
C GLU A 147 20.82 4.43 6.40
N LEU A 148 19.65 3.96 5.96
CA LEU A 148 19.04 4.39 4.70
C LEU A 148 18.77 5.89 4.72
N LYS A 149 18.07 6.40 5.75
CA LYS A 149 17.80 7.83 5.92
C LYS A 149 19.08 8.64 6.03
N ARG A 150 20.08 8.16 6.79
CA ARG A 150 21.39 8.82 6.90
C ARG A 150 22.05 9.01 5.53
N GLN A 151 22.00 7.99 4.67
CA GLN A 151 22.52 8.09 3.31
C GLN A 151 21.66 8.99 2.41
N MET A 152 20.33 8.92 2.51
CA MET A 152 19.42 9.82 1.77
C MET A 152 19.63 11.29 2.11
N TYR A 153 19.87 11.61 3.38
CA TYR A 153 20.08 12.97 3.85
C TYR A 153 21.55 13.41 3.88
N LYS A 154 22.47 12.56 3.39
CA LYS A 154 23.92 12.82 3.38
C LYS A 154 24.47 13.24 4.75
N LEU A 155 23.99 12.58 5.80
CA LEU A 155 24.35 12.91 7.19
C LEU A 155 25.63 12.21 7.64
N ASP A 156 26.34 12.89 8.54
CA ASP A 156 27.47 12.31 9.27
C ASP A 156 27.02 11.13 10.15
N LYS A 157 27.93 10.19 10.39
CA LYS A 157 27.65 8.91 11.07
C LYS A 157 27.15 9.05 12.51
N ASP A 158 27.44 10.19 13.14
CA ASP A 158 27.10 10.44 14.55
C ASP A 158 25.74 11.12 14.72
N ILE A 159 25.06 11.44 13.61
CA ILE A 159 23.74 12.10 13.62
C ILE A 159 22.64 11.03 13.57
N VAL A 160 21.86 10.94 14.65
CA VAL A 160 20.59 10.20 14.68
C VAL A 160 19.46 11.19 14.44
N LEU A 161 18.67 10.99 13.39
CA LEU A 161 17.52 11.85 13.10
C LEU A 161 16.32 11.47 13.96
N THR A 162 15.82 12.42 14.74
CA THR A 162 14.51 12.32 15.39
C THR A 162 13.38 12.84 14.50
N SER A 163 13.71 13.54 13.41
CA SER A 163 12.77 14.04 12.39
C SER A 163 13.44 14.22 11.03
N PRO A 164 12.71 14.18 9.91
CA PRO A 164 13.28 14.39 8.58
C PRO A 164 13.84 15.82 8.43
N PRO A 165 15.10 16.01 8.00
CA PRO A 165 15.63 17.32 7.70
C PRO A 165 14.97 17.87 6.43
N LYS A 166 14.65 19.16 6.42
CA LYS A 166 14.18 19.84 5.19
C LYS A 166 15.34 19.87 4.20
N ILE A 167 15.20 19.15 3.08
CA ILE A 167 16.12 19.27 1.94
C ILE A 167 15.99 20.71 1.41
N GLN A 168 17.09 21.47 1.42
CA GLN A 168 17.04 22.87 1.01
C GLN A 168 16.93 22.98 -0.51
N GLU A 169 16.40 24.12 -0.99
CA GLU A 169 16.26 24.39 -2.42
C GLU A 169 17.64 24.33 -3.10
N GLY A 170 17.83 23.37 -4.02
CA GLY A 170 19.09 23.12 -4.73
C GLY A 170 19.95 21.98 -4.16
N GLU A 171 19.59 21.39 -3.02
CA GLU A 171 20.26 20.20 -2.49
C GLU A 171 19.77 18.92 -3.18
N THR A 172 20.70 18.05 -3.55
CA THR A 172 20.38 16.74 -4.12
C THR A 172 20.21 15.70 -3.02
N VAL A 173 19.15 14.90 -3.09
CA VAL A 173 18.97 13.74 -2.21
C VAL A 173 20.13 12.76 -2.43
N GLY A 174 20.62 12.17 -1.34
CA GLY A 174 21.59 11.09 -1.40
C GLY A 174 20.93 9.81 -1.94
N ILE A 175 21.73 8.97 -2.58
CA ILE A 175 21.30 7.69 -3.13
C ILE A 175 21.88 6.59 -2.21
N PRO A 176 21.06 5.94 -1.37
CA PRO A 176 21.48 4.81 -0.56
C PRO A 176 22.19 3.72 -1.36
N LYS A 177 23.39 3.36 -0.91
CA LYS A 177 24.25 2.32 -1.47
C LYS A 177 24.58 1.26 -0.42
N CYS A 178 24.50 0.01 -0.86
CA CYS A 178 24.80 -1.15 -0.04
C CYS A 178 26.28 -1.19 0.34
N GLN A 179 26.55 -1.41 1.63
CA GLN A 179 27.91 -1.48 2.16
C GLN A 179 28.47 -2.91 2.24
N ASN A 180 27.71 -3.91 1.80
CA ASN A 180 28.15 -5.30 1.77
C ASN A 180 29.40 -5.43 0.85
N PRO A 181 30.47 -6.13 1.27
CA PRO A 181 31.68 -6.31 0.47
C PRO A 181 31.42 -6.82 -0.95
N LYS A 182 30.40 -7.66 -1.16
CA LYS A 182 30.01 -8.18 -2.48
C LYS A 182 29.51 -7.11 -3.44
N CYS A 183 28.96 -6.01 -2.93
CA CYS A 183 28.46 -4.89 -3.73
C CYS A 183 29.47 -3.73 -3.81
N LYS A 184 30.38 -3.60 -2.84
CA LYS A 184 31.40 -2.53 -2.86
C LYS A 184 32.26 -2.56 -4.10
N VAL A 185 32.52 -3.75 -4.66
CA VAL A 185 33.30 -3.93 -5.90
C VAL A 185 32.65 -3.29 -7.13
N SER A 186 31.33 -3.08 -7.13
CA SER A 186 30.57 -2.41 -8.20
C SER A 186 30.13 -0.99 -7.85
N GLY A 187 30.70 -0.39 -6.79
CA GLY A 187 30.31 0.94 -6.32
C GLY A 187 29.11 0.95 -5.36
N GLY A 188 28.67 -0.23 -4.89
CA GLY A 188 27.52 -0.40 -4.00
C GLY A 188 26.21 -0.55 -4.77
N GLY A 189 25.43 -1.57 -4.41
CA GLY A 189 24.10 -1.79 -4.98
C GLY A 189 23.09 -0.80 -4.43
N LEU A 190 22.04 -0.49 -5.20
CA LEU A 190 20.95 0.38 -4.73
C LEU A 190 20.18 -0.32 -3.61
N VAL A 191 19.72 0.46 -2.63
CA VAL A 191 18.97 -0.06 -1.48
C VAL A 191 17.62 0.62 -1.39
N LYS A 192 16.55 -0.16 -1.48
CA LYS A 192 15.18 0.37 -1.36
C LYS A 192 14.45 -0.27 -0.20
N PRO A 193 13.39 0.36 0.32
CA PRO A 193 12.44 -0.31 1.19
C PRO A 193 11.88 -1.56 0.50
N ASP A 194 11.43 -2.53 1.29
CA ASP A 194 10.88 -3.81 0.81
C ASP A 194 9.48 -3.67 0.22
N ILE A 195 9.21 -2.57 -0.48
CA ILE A 195 8.02 -2.38 -1.30
C ILE A 195 8.26 -2.98 -2.69
N VAL A 196 7.27 -3.66 -3.23
CA VAL A 196 7.34 -4.33 -4.53
C VAL A 196 7.16 -3.30 -5.63
N PHE A 197 8.19 -3.14 -6.47
CA PHE A 197 8.11 -2.29 -7.66
C PHE A 197 7.51 -3.07 -8.83
N PHE A 198 6.93 -2.36 -9.80
CA PHE A 198 6.58 -2.94 -11.10
C PHE A 198 7.81 -3.60 -11.72
N GLY A 199 7.63 -4.82 -12.19
CA GLY A 199 8.71 -5.68 -12.70
C GLY A 199 9.39 -6.57 -11.63
N GLU A 200 9.06 -6.42 -10.35
CA GLU A 200 9.49 -7.34 -9.30
C GLU A 200 8.45 -8.44 -9.05
N GLY A 201 8.91 -9.60 -8.58
CA GLY A 201 8.02 -10.64 -8.07
C GLY A 201 7.44 -10.26 -6.71
N LEU A 202 6.20 -10.67 -6.45
CA LEU A 202 5.60 -10.55 -5.12
C LEU A 202 6.35 -11.44 -4.11
N PRO A 203 6.25 -11.14 -2.79
CA PRO A 203 6.89 -11.95 -1.76
C PRO A 203 6.44 -13.41 -1.80
N GLU A 204 7.34 -14.34 -1.48
CA GLU A 204 7.03 -15.79 -1.44
C GLU A 204 5.85 -16.09 -0.50
N GLU A 205 5.81 -15.41 0.66
CA GLU A 205 4.74 -15.52 1.66
C GLU A 205 3.34 -15.23 1.07
N PHE A 206 3.25 -14.37 0.04
CA PHE A 206 1.99 -14.12 -0.65
C PHE A 206 1.47 -15.38 -1.35
N PHE A 207 2.33 -16.08 -2.07
CA PHE A 207 1.98 -17.31 -2.77
C PHE A 207 1.76 -18.46 -1.79
N GLU A 208 2.55 -18.55 -0.72
CA GLU A 208 2.34 -19.54 0.33
C GLU A 208 0.99 -19.36 1.02
N ALA A 209 0.61 -18.13 1.38
CA ALA A 209 -0.68 -17.84 2.00
C ALA A 209 -1.84 -18.05 1.01
N TRP A 210 -1.64 -17.72 -0.27
CA TRP A 210 -2.60 -18.04 -1.33
C TRP A 210 -2.85 -19.56 -1.37
N GLU A 211 -1.82 -20.38 -1.42
CA GLU A 211 -1.97 -21.83 -1.54
C GLU A 211 -2.48 -22.49 -0.26
N ASN A 212 -2.01 -22.04 0.90
CA ASN A 212 -2.23 -22.72 2.17
C ASN A 212 -3.40 -22.16 2.98
N ASP A 213 -3.67 -20.86 2.90
CA ASP A 213 -4.64 -20.19 3.79
C ASP A 213 -5.93 -19.78 3.10
N LEU A 214 -5.85 -19.26 1.86
CA LEU A 214 -7.06 -18.90 1.10
C LEU A 214 -8.06 -20.07 0.95
N PRO A 215 -7.65 -21.34 0.72
CA PRO A 215 -8.59 -22.44 0.59
C PRO A 215 -9.34 -22.80 1.89
N LYS A 216 -8.85 -22.32 3.03
CA LYS A 216 -9.48 -22.48 4.35
C LYS A 216 -10.56 -21.43 4.60
N ALA A 217 -10.65 -20.37 3.77
CA ALA A 217 -11.59 -19.26 3.99
C ALA A 217 -13.04 -19.74 3.97
N ASP A 218 -13.85 -19.22 4.90
CA ASP A 218 -15.30 -19.45 4.96
C ASP A 218 -16.15 -18.20 4.68
N LEU A 219 -15.51 -17.03 4.65
CA LEU A 219 -16.00 -15.75 4.13
C LEU A 219 -14.82 -14.95 3.58
N VAL A 220 -15.00 -14.29 2.44
CA VAL A 220 -13.99 -13.36 1.89
C VAL A 220 -14.55 -11.95 1.85
N ILE A 221 -13.81 -10.99 2.38
CA ILE A 221 -14.15 -9.56 2.33
C ILE A 221 -13.11 -8.85 1.47
N VAL A 222 -13.54 -8.29 0.35
CA VAL A 222 -12.73 -7.47 -0.55
C VAL A 222 -13.07 -6.01 -0.28
N ALA A 223 -12.08 -5.15 -0.07
CA ALA A 223 -12.35 -3.76 0.25
C ALA A 223 -11.34 -2.75 -0.27
N GLY A 224 -11.84 -1.58 -0.68
CA GLY A 224 -11.01 -0.43 -1.03
C GLY A 224 -9.97 -0.71 -2.13
N THR A 225 -10.29 -1.59 -3.09
CA THR A 225 -9.35 -1.95 -4.17
C THR A 225 -10.05 -1.89 -5.52
N SER A 226 -9.30 -1.52 -6.55
CA SER A 226 -9.75 -1.58 -7.96
C SER A 226 -9.57 -2.96 -8.58
N LEU A 227 -8.86 -3.88 -7.91
CA LEU A 227 -8.43 -5.17 -8.47
C LEU A 227 -7.76 -5.04 -9.85
N ALA A 228 -6.99 -3.97 -10.07
CA ALA A 228 -6.34 -3.71 -11.37
C ALA A 228 -4.94 -4.33 -11.51
N VAL A 229 -4.33 -4.78 -10.41
CA VAL A 229 -2.91 -5.21 -10.38
C VAL A 229 -2.84 -6.72 -10.16
N SER A 230 -2.29 -7.42 -11.15
CA SER A 230 -1.96 -8.85 -11.09
C SER A 230 -0.67 -9.08 -10.27
N PRO A 231 -0.54 -10.21 -9.56
CA PRO A 231 -1.47 -11.33 -9.45
C PRO A 231 -2.53 -11.16 -8.33
N PHE A 232 -2.47 -10.08 -7.56
CA PHE A 232 -3.42 -9.84 -6.46
C PHE A 232 -4.88 -9.81 -6.93
N SER A 233 -5.14 -9.21 -8.09
CA SER A 233 -6.49 -9.11 -8.67
C SER A 233 -7.18 -10.45 -8.93
N SER A 234 -6.41 -11.54 -9.04
CA SER A 234 -6.95 -12.89 -9.26
C SER A 234 -7.38 -13.60 -7.97
N LEU A 235 -6.98 -13.12 -6.79
CA LEU A 235 -7.30 -13.76 -5.51
C LEU A 235 -8.82 -14.00 -5.31
N PRO A 236 -9.72 -13.03 -5.58
CA PRO A 236 -11.16 -13.24 -5.40
C PRO A 236 -11.73 -14.36 -6.29
N ASP A 237 -11.12 -14.64 -7.44
CA ASP A 237 -11.58 -15.67 -8.37
C ASP A 237 -11.20 -17.08 -7.92
N MET A 238 -10.08 -17.20 -7.21
CA MET A 238 -9.60 -18.47 -6.64
C MET A 238 -10.43 -18.94 -5.43
N VAL A 239 -11.29 -18.08 -4.90
CA VAL A 239 -12.21 -18.43 -3.83
C VAL A 239 -13.22 -19.46 -4.32
N LYS A 240 -13.35 -20.57 -3.59
CA LYS A 240 -14.31 -21.65 -3.88
C LYS A 240 -15.72 -21.07 -4.06
N HIS A 241 -16.43 -21.48 -5.12
CA HIS A 241 -17.72 -20.91 -5.52
C HIS A 241 -18.79 -20.86 -4.41
N LYS A 242 -18.77 -21.82 -3.47
CA LYS A 242 -19.74 -21.86 -2.34
C LYS A 242 -19.46 -20.84 -1.23
N ILE A 243 -18.26 -20.27 -1.19
CA ILE A 243 -17.84 -19.32 -0.17
C ILE A 243 -18.31 -17.92 -0.58
N PRO A 244 -19.08 -17.21 0.26
CA PRO A 244 -19.55 -15.88 -0.06
C PRO A 244 -18.40 -14.88 -0.15
N ARG A 245 -18.53 -13.92 -1.08
CA ARG A 245 -17.61 -12.80 -1.23
C ARG A 245 -18.37 -11.50 -0.96
N LEU A 246 -17.87 -10.67 -0.07
CA LEU A 246 -18.44 -9.38 0.28
C LEU A 246 -17.52 -8.26 -0.22
N LEU A 247 -18.06 -7.32 -0.99
CA LEU A 247 -17.33 -6.13 -1.44
C LEU A 247 -17.74 -4.91 -0.60
N PHE A 248 -16.76 -4.24 -0.01
CA PHE A 248 -16.88 -2.88 0.53
C PHE A 248 -16.06 -1.91 -0.32
N ASN A 249 -16.70 -1.19 -1.24
CA ASN A 249 -15.96 -0.34 -2.16
C ASN A 249 -16.83 0.77 -2.76
N MET A 250 -16.22 1.84 -3.27
CA MET A 250 -16.97 2.90 -3.95
C MET A 250 -17.66 2.40 -5.22
N GLU A 251 -17.05 1.43 -5.91
CA GLU A 251 -17.47 0.94 -7.22
C GLU A 251 -17.40 -0.60 -7.27
N GLU A 252 -18.16 -1.21 -8.18
CA GLU A 252 -18.03 -2.64 -8.48
C GLU A 252 -16.70 -2.92 -9.20
N VAL A 253 -16.01 -4.01 -8.82
CA VAL A 253 -14.65 -4.30 -9.28
C VAL A 253 -14.44 -5.79 -9.54
N GLY A 254 -13.58 -6.10 -10.51
CA GLY A 254 -13.24 -7.49 -10.88
C GLY A 254 -14.48 -8.29 -11.30
N SER A 255 -14.59 -9.52 -10.78
CA SER A 255 -15.73 -10.41 -11.03
C SER A 255 -16.79 -10.37 -9.92
N LEU A 256 -16.67 -9.48 -8.93
CA LEU A 256 -17.55 -9.45 -7.77
C LEU A 256 -18.94 -8.95 -8.18
N GLY A 257 -19.97 -9.74 -7.89
CA GLY A 257 -21.34 -9.52 -8.35
C GLY A 257 -21.79 -10.53 -9.40
N SER A 258 -20.86 -11.30 -9.96
CA SER A 258 -21.16 -12.35 -10.94
C SER A 258 -21.71 -13.64 -10.33
N ARG A 259 -21.53 -13.86 -9.01
CA ARG A 259 -22.00 -15.06 -8.31
C ARG A 259 -23.24 -14.76 -7.46
N ASP A 260 -24.15 -15.72 -7.36
CA ASP A 260 -25.39 -15.61 -6.56
C ASP A 260 -25.15 -15.36 -5.05
N ASN A 261 -23.94 -15.63 -4.56
CA ASN A 261 -23.52 -15.45 -3.17
C ASN A 261 -22.48 -14.32 -3.00
N ASP A 262 -22.29 -13.49 -4.02
CA ASP A 262 -21.59 -12.22 -3.86
C ASP A 262 -22.54 -11.18 -3.27
N VAL A 263 -22.04 -10.37 -2.34
CA VAL A 263 -22.75 -9.23 -1.77
C VAL A 263 -21.95 -7.98 -2.03
N LEU A 264 -22.56 -7.00 -2.69
CA LEU A 264 -21.92 -5.72 -2.97
C LEU A 264 -22.50 -4.66 -2.03
N SER A 265 -21.64 -4.08 -1.19
CA SER A 265 -21.98 -2.98 -0.30
C SER A 265 -21.19 -1.75 -0.74
N LEU A 266 -21.81 -0.96 -1.62
CA LEU A 266 -21.13 0.15 -2.29
C LEU A 266 -21.17 1.44 -1.45
N GLY A 267 -20.06 2.16 -1.42
CA GLY A 267 -19.84 3.41 -0.68
C GLY A 267 -18.49 3.45 0.04
N SER A 268 -18.31 4.42 0.92
CA SER A 268 -17.07 4.54 1.71
C SER A 268 -16.88 3.31 2.59
N CYS A 269 -15.65 2.78 2.63
CA CYS A 269 -15.32 1.58 3.39
C CYS A 269 -15.68 1.73 4.88
N ASP A 270 -15.42 2.90 5.48
CA ASP A 270 -15.72 3.17 6.89
C ASP A 270 -17.23 3.20 7.16
N GLU A 271 -18.02 3.86 6.29
CA GLU A 271 -19.48 3.89 6.41
C GLU A 271 -20.09 2.49 6.28
N LYS A 272 -19.60 1.69 5.32
CA LYS A 272 -20.10 0.33 5.12
C LYS A 272 -19.73 -0.61 6.27
N VAL A 273 -18.60 -0.38 6.93
CA VAL A 273 -18.23 -1.07 8.17
C VAL A 273 -19.15 -0.67 9.31
N ASP A 274 -19.52 0.61 9.44
CA ASP A 274 -20.48 1.04 10.45
C ASP A 274 -21.87 0.40 10.24
N ASP A 275 -22.34 0.36 8.99
CA ASP A 275 -23.57 -0.35 8.62
C ASP A 275 -23.48 -1.84 9.04
N PHE A 276 -22.38 -2.51 8.70
CA PHE A 276 -22.17 -3.93 8.98
C PHE A 276 -22.05 -4.23 10.49
N CYS A 277 -21.29 -3.42 11.22
CA CYS A 277 -21.19 -3.51 12.68
C CYS A 277 -22.53 -3.27 13.35
N SER A 278 -23.38 -2.39 12.79
CA SER A 278 -24.74 -2.18 13.29
C SER A 278 -25.61 -3.42 13.15
N MET A 279 -25.49 -4.14 12.03
CA MET A 279 -26.16 -5.41 11.82
C MET A 279 -25.66 -6.51 12.78
N CYS A 280 -24.39 -6.44 13.19
CA CYS A 280 -23.78 -7.33 14.18
C CYS A 280 -24.08 -6.92 15.64
N GLY A 281 -24.44 -5.66 15.90
CA GLY A 281 -24.51 -5.10 17.25
C GLY A 281 -23.13 -4.86 17.88
N TRP A 282 -22.14 -4.46 17.06
CA TRP A 282 -20.74 -4.24 17.44
C TRP A 282 -20.30 -2.77 17.35
N GLU A 283 -21.24 -1.83 17.20
CA GLU A 283 -20.96 -0.40 17.01
C GLU A 283 -20.13 0.16 18.15
N THR A 284 -20.53 -0.08 19.40
CA THR A 284 -19.82 0.38 20.59
C THR A 284 -18.45 -0.30 20.72
N GLU A 285 -18.36 -1.59 20.41
CA GLU A 285 -17.07 -2.31 20.48
C GLU A 285 -16.05 -1.76 19.46
N LEU A 286 -16.51 -1.46 18.23
CA LEU A 286 -15.67 -0.84 17.22
C LEU A 286 -15.24 0.57 17.63
N GLU A 287 -16.17 1.37 18.16
CA GLU A 287 -15.92 2.74 18.61
C GLU A 287 -14.92 2.79 19.77
N ASP A 288 -15.08 1.91 20.76
CA ASP A 288 -14.15 1.84 21.90
C ASP A 288 -12.76 1.40 21.43
N LEU A 289 -12.69 0.42 20.51
CA LEU A 289 -11.43 -0.09 19.97
C LEU A 289 -10.65 0.98 19.19
N ILE A 290 -11.30 1.70 18.26
CA ILE A 290 -10.62 2.74 17.48
C ILE A 290 -10.11 3.88 18.39
N ASN A 291 -10.91 4.29 19.37
CA ASN A 291 -10.53 5.32 20.33
C ASN A 291 -9.33 4.86 21.18
N SER A 292 -9.29 3.59 21.58
CA SER A 292 -8.15 3.02 22.30
C SER A 292 -6.87 3.02 21.45
N ILE A 293 -6.95 2.52 20.20
CA ILE A 293 -5.82 2.49 19.26
C ILE A 293 -5.27 3.90 19.04
N HIS A 294 -6.14 4.87 18.76
CA HIS A 294 -5.73 6.25 18.49
C HIS A 294 -5.08 6.90 19.72
N LYS A 295 -5.62 6.65 20.92
CA LYS A 295 -5.06 7.17 22.17
C LYS A 295 -3.67 6.58 22.47
N GLU A 296 -3.47 5.29 22.21
CA GLU A 296 -2.16 4.65 22.36
C GLU A 296 -1.13 5.22 21.37
N LEU A 297 -1.53 5.43 20.12
CA LEU A 297 -0.69 6.05 19.11
C LEU A 297 -0.35 7.50 19.45
N ASP A 298 -1.31 8.30 19.91
CA ASP A 298 -1.07 9.68 20.35
C ASP A 298 -0.07 9.73 21.51
N SER A 299 -0.17 8.79 22.46
CA SER A 299 0.78 8.70 23.57
C SER A 299 2.19 8.40 23.05
N LYS A 300 2.34 7.41 22.17
CA LYS A 300 3.63 7.05 21.56
C LYS A 300 4.23 8.20 20.73
N TYR A 301 3.40 8.91 19.96
CA TYR A 301 3.84 10.06 19.17
C TYR A 301 4.25 11.24 20.05
N SER A 302 3.54 11.47 21.16
CA SER A 302 3.89 12.53 22.12
C SER A 302 5.20 12.27 22.87
N GLU A 303 5.51 11.01 23.20
CA GLU A 303 6.78 10.60 23.80
C GLU A 303 7.97 10.77 22.84
N THR A 304 7.74 10.71 21.53
CA THR A 304 8.77 10.96 20.51
C THR A 304 8.94 12.43 20.14
N SER A 305 8.09 13.33 20.63
CA SER A 305 8.04 14.75 20.23
C SER A 305 8.48 15.76 21.31
N GLU A 306 9.25 15.36 22.32
CA GLU A 306 9.93 16.33 23.19
C GLU A 306 11.10 16.99 22.44
N ASP A 307 10.79 17.91 21.52
CA ASP A 307 11.61 19.10 21.23
C ASP A 307 10.76 20.19 20.51
N ASN A 308 10.82 21.40 21.07
CA ASN A 308 9.90 22.53 20.87
C ASN A 308 9.85 23.11 19.44
N ALA A 309 8.65 23.39 18.93
CA ALA A 309 8.34 24.60 18.15
C ALA A 309 6.82 24.87 18.11
N GLU A 310 6.40 26.06 18.53
CA GLU A 310 5.02 26.56 18.40
C GLU A 310 4.61 26.69 16.92
N PRO A 311 3.33 26.49 16.57
CA PRO A 311 2.87 26.63 15.19
C PRO A 311 2.66 28.11 14.84
N GLU A 312 3.58 28.69 14.06
CA GLU A 312 3.31 29.95 13.38
C GLU A 312 2.28 29.73 12.26
N LYS A 313 1.18 30.49 12.34
CA LYS A 313 0.16 30.61 11.29
C LYS A 313 0.75 31.39 10.10
N ASN A 314 1.01 30.71 8.98
CA ASN A 314 1.07 31.36 7.68
C ASN A 314 0.13 30.64 6.71
N GLU A 315 -1.00 31.29 6.43
CA GLU A 315 -1.89 30.96 5.32
C GLU A 315 -1.26 31.49 4.02
N GLU A 316 -0.43 30.67 3.37
CA GLU A 316 -0.17 30.80 1.93
C GLU A 316 -0.83 29.63 1.21
N THR A 317 -1.69 29.94 0.23
CA THR A 317 -2.51 28.95 -0.45
C THR A 317 -1.68 28.10 -1.42
N ALA A 318 -1.97 26.79 -1.46
CA ALA A 318 -1.28 25.80 -2.29
C ALA A 318 -1.20 26.16 -3.80
N GLU A 319 -2.13 26.98 -4.29
CA GLU A 319 -2.13 27.50 -5.67
C GLU A 319 -0.99 28.49 -5.96
N ALA A 320 -0.61 29.33 -4.99
CA ALA A 320 0.47 30.31 -5.18
C ALA A 320 1.82 29.59 -5.25
N LEU A 321 2.02 28.61 -4.36
CA LEU A 321 3.22 27.78 -4.29
C LEU A 321 3.36 26.88 -5.53
N SER A 322 2.25 26.32 -6.04
CA SER A 322 2.20 25.52 -7.27
C SER A 322 2.70 26.27 -8.51
N LYS A 323 2.35 27.56 -8.62
CA LYS A 323 2.67 28.37 -9.79
C LYS A 323 4.14 28.79 -9.83
N GLU A 324 4.69 29.17 -8.68
CA GLU A 324 6.09 29.59 -8.57
C GLU A 324 7.07 28.41 -8.71
N ILE A 325 6.63 27.21 -8.35
CA ILE A 325 7.41 25.96 -8.51
C ILE A 325 7.38 25.47 -9.98
N SER A 326 6.23 25.60 -10.67
CA SER A 326 6.10 25.15 -12.07
C SER A 326 7.07 25.89 -13.01
N GLU A 327 7.25 27.20 -12.83
CA GLU A 327 8.19 28.00 -13.64
C GLU A 327 9.67 27.62 -13.40
N LYS A 328 10.00 27.13 -12.19
CA LYS A 328 11.38 26.73 -11.84
C LYS A 328 11.79 25.38 -12.43
N VAL A 329 10.87 24.41 -12.50
CA VAL A 329 11.13 23.05 -13.00
C VAL A 329 11.32 23.00 -14.53
N GLU A 330 10.78 23.95 -15.28
CA GLU A 330 11.04 24.10 -16.71
C GLU A 330 12.52 24.41 -17.01
N SER A 331 13.21 25.10 -16.12
CA SER A 331 14.62 25.49 -16.31
C SER A 331 15.64 24.35 -16.08
N ILE A 332 15.26 23.31 -15.34
CA ILE A 332 16.17 22.24 -14.89
C ILE A 332 16.18 21.03 -15.85
N LEU A 333 15.12 20.82 -16.62
CA LEU A 333 14.87 19.55 -17.32
C LEU A 333 14.64 19.68 -18.83
N ALA A 334 15.57 20.30 -19.59
CA ALA A 334 15.62 20.10 -21.04
C ALA A 334 17.06 20.22 -21.60
N PRO A 335 17.47 19.47 -22.66
CA PRO A 335 16.77 18.39 -23.38
C PRO A 335 17.65 17.12 -23.58
N GLU A 336 17.24 15.97 -23.03
CA GLU A 336 17.64 14.64 -23.53
C GLU A 336 16.43 13.69 -23.45
N GLU A 337 15.37 14.03 -24.17
CA GLU A 337 14.17 13.21 -24.31
C GLU A 337 14.02 12.80 -25.78
N LYS A 338 14.27 11.52 -26.08
CA LYS A 338 13.76 10.83 -27.28
C LYS A 338 13.95 9.31 -27.33
N GLU A 339 14.56 8.66 -26.35
CA GLU A 339 14.83 7.21 -26.44
C GLU A 339 13.91 6.31 -25.59
N PHE A 340 13.23 6.82 -24.56
CA PHE A 340 12.48 5.94 -23.65
C PHE A 340 11.06 5.57 -24.10
N GLU A 341 10.45 6.29 -25.06
CA GLU A 341 9.15 5.91 -25.64
C GLU A 341 9.20 4.61 -26.46
N LYS A 342 10.39 4.09 -26.78
CA LYS A 342 10.57 2.92 -27.67
C LYS A 342 10.74 1.58 -26.96
N GLU A 343 10.87 1.54 -25.63
CA GLU A 343 11.10 0.30 -24.86
C GLU A 343 9.91 -0.10 -23.99
N ARG A 344 8.70 0.07 -24.52
CA ARG A 344 7.57 -0.75 -24.06
C ARG A 344 7.71 -2.13 -24.72
N PRO A 345 7.50 -3.26 -24.02
CA PRO A 345 7.10 -4.48 -24.71
C PRO A 345 5.76 -4.18 -25.37
N GLU A 346 5.79 -3.89 -26.67
CA GLU A 346 4.58 -3.78 -27.48
C GLU A 346 3.78 -5.10 -27.39
N GLU A 347 2.54 -5.05 -27.82
CA GLU A 347 1.46 -6.06 -27.66
C GLU A 347 1.75 -7.48 -28.20
N GLU A 348 3.00 -7.84 -28.49
CA GLU A 348 3.44 -9.15 -28.99
C GLU A 348 3.31 -10.27 -27.94
N ASP A 349 3.46 -9.96 -26.64
CA ASP A 349 3.41 -10.95 -25.56
C ASP A 349 2.00 -11.53 -25.29
N LYS A 350 0.94 -10.84 -25.73
CA LYS A 350 -0.42 -11.40 -25.67
C LYS A 350 -0.57 -12.59 -26.60
N SER A 351 0.07 -12.58 -27.76
CA SER A 351 -0.08 -13.67 -28.73
C SER A 351 0.62 -14.95 -28.29
N GLU A 352 1.76 -14.83 -27.59
CA GLU A 352 2.53 -15.96 -27.07
C GLU A 352 1.82 -16.59 -25.87
N ILE A 353 1.30 -15.76 -24.96
CA ILE A 353 0.47 -16.19 -23.83
C ILE A 353 -0.83 -16.85 -24.33
N GLU A 354 -1.52 -16.26 -25.32
CA GLU A 354 -2.75 -16.84 -25.88
C GLU A 354 -2.49 -18.17 -26.64
N SER A 355 -1.30 -18.33 -27.24
CA SER A 355 -0.88 -19.60 -27.84
C SER A 355 -0.55 -20.67 -26.80
N LEU A 356 0.01 -20.28 -25.65
CA LEU A 356 0.33 -21.16 -24.53
C LEU A 356 -0.95 -21.58 -23.79
N THR A 357 -1.91 -20.67 -23.60
CA THR A 357 -3.23 -20.98 -23.04
C THR A 357 -4.00 -21.97 -23.92
N LYS A 358 -4.00 -21.79 -25.25
CA LYS A 358 -4.62 -22.75 -26.20
C LYS A 358 -3.94 -24.12 -26.24
N LYS A 359 -2.65 -24.22 -25.91
CA LYS A 359 -1.95 -25.51 -25.81
C LYS A 359 -2.30 -26.26 -24.53
N ILE A 360 -2.59 -25.54 -23.45
CA ILE A 360 -3.02 -26.13 -22.17
C ILE A 360 -4.48 -26.59 -22.24
N GLU A 361 -5.34 -25.92 -23.00
CA GLU A 361 -6.75 -26.32 -23.20
C GLU A 361 -6.95 -27.56 -24.10
N ASN A 362 -5.90 -28.03 -24.78
CA ASN A 362 -5.95 -29.21 -25.66
C ASN A 362 -5.17 -30.42 -25.10
N LEU A 363 -4.78 -30.36 -23.83
CA LEU A 363 -4.29 -31.48 -23.02
C LEU A 363 -5.33 -31.82 -21.95
#